data_AF-Q2UV45-F1
#
_entry.id   AF-Q2UV45-F1
#
_cell.length_a   1.000
_cell.length_b   1.000
_cell.length_c   1.000
_cell.angle_alpha   90.00
_cell.angle_beta   90.00
_cell.angle_gamma   90.00
#
_symmetry.space_group_name_H-M   'P 1'
#
loop_
_entity.id
_entity.type
_entity.pdbx_description
1 polymer ?
#
loop_
_entity_poly.entity_id
_entity_poly.type
_entity_poly.pdbx_seq_one_letter_code
_entity_poly.pdbx_strand_id
1 'polypeptide(L)'
;MTDLRRDNTVTFHFLEGDVDSIPGPGISGFYDGPYYSYYKFPRSISDNGAEGESLLSAYDRLYDVVDEEGPFDGVLGFSHGGTLAAGFLIHHAKLYPQELPLFRCAIFINSLPPFRMDPGGTPVIDPDLNGYINIPTHEIDPGTMRGKSNASHPMPNRVIR
;
A
#
# COMPACT_ATOMS: atom_id res chain seq x y z
N MET A 1 2.75 -12.79 -22.26
CA MET A 1 1.61 -12.25 -21.49
C MET A 1 0.73 -13.42 -21.12
N THR A 2 0.75 -13.82 -19.86
CA THR A 2 -0.16 -14.83 -19.32
C THR A 2 -1.46 -14.11 -19.00
N ASP A 3 -2.54 -14.42 -19.71
CA ASP A 3 -3.86 -13.88 -19.37
C ASP A 3 -4.26 -14.34 -17.96
N LEU A 4 -5.00 -13.50 -17.23
CA LEU A 4 -5.70 -13.91 -16.01
C LEU A 4 -6.51 -15.16 -16.37
N ARG A 5 -6.27 -16.27 -15.67
CA ARG A 5 -7.01 -17.51 -15.92
C ARG A 5 -8.50 -17.18 -15.80
N ARG A 6 -9.28 -17.46 -16.85
CA ARG A 6 -10.75 -17.31 -16.85
C ARG A 6 -11.43 -18.40 -16.00
N ASP A 7 -10.85 -18.77 -14.87
CA ASP A 7 -11.44 -19.71 -13.92
C ASP A 7 -12.25 -18.99 -12.82
N ASN A 8 -12.34 -17.64 -12.89
CA ASN A 8 -13.01 -16.79 -11.92
C ASN A 8 -12.47 -16.95 -10.48
N THR A 9 -11.20 -17.32 -10.35
CA THR A 9 -10.55 -17.45 -9.05
C THR A 9 -9.53 -16.33 -8.83
N VAL A 10 -9.23 -16.06 -7.57
CA VAL A 10 -8.11 -15.22 -7.14
C VAL A 10 -7.31 -16.02 -6.11
N THR A 11 -6.00 -16.04 -6.27
CA THR A 11 -5.08 -16.63 -5.29
C THR A 11 -4.26 -15.51 -4.69
N PHE A 12 -4.16 -15.48 -3.35
CA PHE A 12 -3.41 -14.47 -2.63
C PHE A 12 -2.09 -15.05 -2.15
N HIS A 13 -1.01 -14.33 -2.45
CA HIS A 13 0.29 -14.52 -1.81
C HIS A 13 0.41 -13.43 -0.74
N PHE A 14 0.58 -13.86 0.51
CA PHE A 14 0.64 -12.95 1.65
C PHE A 14 2.10 -12.69 2.02
N LEU A 15 2.47 -11.41 2.02
CA LEU A 15 3.75 -10.98 2.58
C LEU A 15 3.55 -10.62 4.05
N GLU A 16 4.42 -11.15 4.91
CA GLU A 16 4.42 -10.81 6.33
C GLU A 16 5.48 -9.76 6.65
N GLY A 17 5.14 -8.79 7.49
CA GLY A 17 6.13 -7.87 8.05
C GLY A 17 7.09 -8.59 8.99
N ASP A 18 8.34 -8.17 9.01
CA ASP A 18 9.43 -8.75 9.82
C ASP A 18 10.08 -7.72 10.77
N VAL A 19 9.58 -6.49 10.81
CA VAL A 19 10.06 -5.44 11.70
C VAL A 19 9.23 -5.42 12.97
N ASP A 20 9.87 -5.57 14.13
CA ASP A 20 9.22 -5.45 15.44
C ASP A 20 8.47 -4.11 15.57
N SER A 21 7.26 -4.17 16.11
CA SER A 21 6.36 -3.01 16.20
C SER A 21 5.51 -3.03 17.46
N ILE A 22 4.86 -1.90 17.72
CA ILE A 22 3.78 -1.81 18.70
C ILE A 22 2.44 -2.11 18.01
N PRO A 23 1.39 -2.54 18.73
CA PRO A 23 0.08 -2.71 18.13
C PRO A 23 -0.40 -1.43 17.45
N GLY A 24 -1.01 -1.59 16.28
CA GLY A 24 -1.68 -0.49 15.59
C GLY A 24 -2.83 0.09 16.44
N PRO A 25 -3.28 1.33 16.14
CA PRO A 25 -4.40 1.96 16.81
C PRO A 25 -5.65 1.05 16.83
N GLY A 26 -6.23 0.83 18.00
CA GLY A 26 -7.42 -0.03 18.17
C GLY A 26 -7.14 -1.53 18.30
N ILE A 27 -5.88 -1.97 18.22
CA ILE A 27 -5.49 -3.38 18.42
C ILE A 27 -4.98 -3.66 19.84
N SER A 28 -4.39 -2.65 20.48
CA SER A 28 -3.85 -2.78 21.84
C SER A 28 -4.91 -3.30 22.83
N GLY A 29 -4.58 -4.36 23.56
CA GLY A 29 -5.45 -5.01 24.55
C GLY A 29 -6.37 -6.11 24.00
N PHE A 30 -6.38 -6.36 22.68
CA PHE A 30 -7.11 -7.49 22.08
C PHE A 30 -6.21 -8.69 21.78
N TYR A 31 -4.92 -8.45 21.52
CA TYR A 31 -3.91 -9.48 21.26
C TYR A 31 -2.67 -9.20 22.12
N ASP A 32 -1.95 -10.26 22.50
CA ASP A 32 -0.78 -10.12 23.38
C ASP A 32 0.51 -9.80 22.62
N GLY A 33 0.52 -9.98 21.28
CA GLY A 33 1.72 -9.89 20.44
C GLY A 33 2.44 -11.24 20.29
N PRO A 34 3.59 -11.29 19.60
CA PRO A 34 4.34 -10.15 19.03
C PRO A 34 3.61 -9.46 17.87
N TYR A 35 4.02 -8.22 17.58
CA TYR A 35 3.47 -7.41 16.50
C TYR A 35 4.56 -7.06 15.50
N TYR A 36 4.25 -7.20 14.21
CA TYR A 36 5.18 -6.91 13.13
C TYR A 36 4.62 -5.90 12.13
N SER A 37 5.52 -5.13 11.54
CA SER A 37 5.26 -4.19 10.44
C SER A 37 6.24 -4.45 9.30
N TYR A 38 5.91 -4.02 8.07
CA TYR A 38 6.80 -4.19 6.91
C TYR A 38 8.06 -3.33 6.98
N TYR A 39 7.93 -2.13 7.54
CA TYR A 39 9.01 -1.22 7.88
C TYR A 39 8.61 -0.42 9.11
N LYS A 40 9.53 0.39 9.67
CA LYS A 40 9.21 1.32 10.77
C LYS A 40 8.10 2.29 10.36
N PHE A 41 6.91 2.13 10.94
CA PHE A 41 5.71 2.83 10.51
C PHE A 41 4.95 3.49 11.68
N PRO A 42 4.45 4.73 11.53
CA PRO A 42 4.71 5.63 10.40
C PRO A 42 6.16 6.13 10.38
N ARG A 43 6.63 6.62 9.23
CA ARG A 43 7.93 7.31 9.18
C ARG A 43 7.84 8.67 9.87
N SER A 44 8.84 9.06 10.65
CA SER A 44 8.97 10.37 11.26
C SER A 44 9.35 11.44 10.22
N ILE A 45 8.87 12.66 10.46
CA ILE A 45 9.30 13.84 9.69
C ILE A 45 10.77 14.16 10.02
N SER A 46 11.17 13.88 11.26
CA SER A 46 12.53 14.08 11.79
C SER A 46 13.50 12.94 11.52
N ASP A 47 13.12 11.93 10.71
CA ASP A 47 14.00 10.80 10.42
C ASP A 47 15.33 11.24 9.79
N ASN A 48 16.43 10.72 10.34
CA ASN A 48 17.79 10.98 9.90
C ASN A 48 18.30 9.94 8.89
N GLY A 49 17.43 9.09 8.34
CA GLY A 49 17.70 8.15 7.25
C GLY A 49 17.52 6.68 7.61
N ALA A 50 17.51 6.32 8.89
CA ALA A 50 17.43 4.93 9.33
C ALA A 50 16.03 4.31 9.08
N GLU A 51 14.96 5.10 9.09
CA GLU A 51 13.63 4.61 8.69
C GLU A 51 13.50 4.52 7.17
N GLY A 52 14.23 5.37 6.45
CA GLY A 52 14.46 5.24 5.01
C GLY A 52 15.06 3.88 4.63
N GLU A 53 16.09 3.42 5.34
CA GLU A 53 16.71 2.11 5.09
C GLU A 53 15.71 0.95 5.29
N SER A 54 14.94 0.97 6.38
CA SER A 54 13.90 -0.05 6.63
C SER A 54 12.82 -0.08 5.54
N LEU A 55 12.43 1.07 4.99
CA LEU A 55 11.49 1.13 3.87
C LEU A 55 12.09 0.55 2.58
N LEU A 56 13.35 0.85 2.28
CA LEU A 56 14.03 0.31 1.11
C LEU A 56 14.17 -1.21 1.22
N SER A 57 14.49 -1.75 2.40
CA SER A 57 14.49 -3.21 2.62
C SER A 57 13.11 -3.85 2.40
N ALA A 58 12.02 -3.17 2.76
CA ALA A 58 10.68 -3.64 2.47
C ALA A 58 10.36 -3.65 0.96
N TYR A 59 10.91 -2.70 0.19
CA TYR A 59 10.81 -2.70 -1.27
C TYR A 59 11.66 -3.79 -1.90
N ASP A 60 12.89 -4.01 -1.43
CA ASP A 60 13.75 -5.09 -1.91
C ASP A 60 13.06 -6.44 -1.73
N ARG A 61 12.43 -6.67 -0.57
CA ARG A 61 11.65 -7.89 -0.33
C ARG A 61 10.43 -8.03 -1.24
N LEU A 62 9.80 -6.93 -1.65
CA LEU A 62 8.73 -6.97 -2.65
C LEU A 62 9.28 -7.30 -4.04
N TYR A 63 10.45 -6.78 -4.40
CA TYR A 63 11.13 -7.17 -5.64
C TYR A 63 11.49 -8.65 -5.65
N ASP A 64 12.08 -9.16 -4.57
CA ASP A 64 12.45 -10.58 -4.45
C ASP A 64 11.24 -11.49 -4.64
N VAL A 65 10.11 -11.18 -3.98
CA VAL A 65 8.87 -11.96 -4.15
C VAL A 65 8.33 -11.88 -5.58
N VAL A 66 8.36 -10.70 -6.20
CA VAL A 66 7.94 -10.53 -7.61
C VAL A 66 8.81 -11.33 -8.57
N ASP A 67 10.12 -11.40 -8.32
CA ASP A 67 11.07 -12.15 -9.16
C ASP A 67 10.98 -13.66 -8.94
N GLU A 68 10.89 -14.12 -7.69
CA GLU A 68 10.93 -15.53 -7.32
C GLU A 68 9.58 -16.24 -7.47
N GLU A 69 8.47 -15.57 -7.15
CA GLU A 69 7.13 -16.17 -7.09
C GLU A 69 6.16 -15.63 -8.16
N GLY A 70 6.56 -14.60 -8.90
CA GLY A 70 5.75 -14.00 -9.95
C GLY A 70 5.61 -14.86 -11.21
N PRO A 71 4.91 -14.34 -12.25
CA PRO A 71 4.33 -13.00 -12.32
C PRO A 71 3.01 -12.89 -11.54
N PHE A 72 2.81 -11.75 -10.87
CA PHE A 72 1.56 -11.38 -10.22
C PHE A 72 0.72 -10.45 -11.11
N ASP A 73 -0.60 -10.65 -11.15
CA ASP A 73 -1.49 -9.76 -11.91
C ASP A 73 -1.76 -8.44 -11.20
N GLY A 74 -1.73 -8.41 -9.87
CA GLY A 74 -2.11 -7.24 -9.08
C GLY A 74 -1.49 -7.20 -7.70
N VAL A 75 -1.48 -6.00 -7.10
CA VAL A 75 -1.07 -5.78 -5.71
C VAL A 75 -2.26 -5.30 -4.89
N LEU A 76 -2.44 -5.86 -3.70
CA LEU A 76 -3.50 -5.48 -2.75
C LEU A 76 -2.87 -5.11 -1.42
N GLY A 77 -3.22 -3.95 -0.89
CA GLY A 77 -2.73 -3.48 0.41
C GLY A 77 -3.83 -2.96 1.31
N PHE A 78 -3.76 -3.32 2.60
CA PHE A 78 -4.63 -2.81 3.64
C PHE A 78 -3.86 -1.91 4.61
N SER A 79 -4.40 -0.74 4.91
CA SER A 79 -3.83 0.26 5.81
C SER A 79 -2.34 0.52 5.53
N HIS A 80 -1.45 0.16 6.45
CA HIS A 80 -0.01 0.22 6.23
C HIS A 80 0.45 -0.51 4.95
N GLY A 81 -0.11 -1.68 4.64
CA GLY A 81 0.23 -2.42 3.43
C GLY A 81 -0.16 -1.71 2.13
N GLY A 82 -1.24 -0.91 2.14
CA GLY A 82 -1.59 -0.09 0.97
C GLY A 82 -0.68 1.12 0.83
N THR A 83 -0.26 1.74 1.94
CA THR A 83 0.77 2.78 1.93
C THR A 83 2.10 2.24 1.38
N LEU A 84 2.51 1.04 1.80
CA LEU A 84 3.70 0.35 1.28
C LEU A 84 3.57 0.07 -0.22
N ALA A 85 2.47 -0.55 -0.65
CA ALA A 85 2.26 -0.91 -2.05
C ALA A 85 2.24 0.33 -2.96
N ALA A 86 1.56 1.40 -2.56
CA ALA A 86 1.57 2.66 -3.29
C ALA A 86 2.99 3.25 -3.39
N GLY A 87 3.72 3.27 -2.28
CA GLY A 87 5.11 3.70 -2.24
C GLY A 87 6.02 2.88 -3.15
N PHE A 88 5.85 1.56 -3.17
CA PHE A 88 6.60 0.62 -4.00
C PHE A 88 6.37 0.89 -5.50
N LEU A 89 5.12 1.03 -5.92
CA LEU A 89 4.77 1.36 -7.31
C LEU A 89 5.39 2.70 -7.75
N ILE A 90 5.33 3.72 -6.89
CA ILE A 90 5.91 5.04 -7.16
C ILE A 90 7.43 4.95 -7.24
N HIS A 91 8.05 4.22 -6.30
CA HIS A 91 9.49 4.00 -6.26
C HIS A 91 9.98 3.30 -7.53
N HIS A 92 9.31 2.22 -7.93
CA HIS A 92 9.63 1.50 -9.17
C HIS A 92 9.50 2.39 -10.40
N ALA A 93 8.40 3.13 -10.55
CA ALA A 93 8.19 4.04 -11.68
C ALA A 93 9.25 5.17 -11.76
N LYS A 94 9.77 5.62 -10.61
CA LYS A 94 10.86 6.60 -10.53
C LYS A 94 12.21 6.02 -10.96
N LEU A 95 12.52 4.79 -10.53
CA LEU A 95 13.79 4.13 -10.85
C LEU A 95 13.85 3.60 -12.29
N TYR A 96 12.73 3.08 -12.79
CA TYR A 96 12.65 2.37 -14.07
C TYR A 96 11.58 3.01 -14.99
N PRO A 97 11.73 4.29 -15.37
CA PRO A 97 10.68 5.03 -16.09
C PRO A 97 10.38 4.51 -17.51
N GLN A 98 11.21 3.61 -18.04
CA GLN A 98 11.04 2.99 -19.36
C GLN A 98 10.56 1.53 -19.28
N GLU A 99 10.44 0.97 -18.09
CA GLU A 99 9.96 -0.40 -17.89
C GLU A 99 8.43 -0.44 -17.83
N LEU A 100 7.89 -1.63 -18.12
CA LEU A 100 6.46 -1.88 -17.93
C LEU A 100 6.15 -1.98 -16.44
N PRO A 101 4.95 -1.58 -15.99
CA PRO A 101 4.56 -1.74 -14.60
C PRO A 101 4.65 -3.21 -14.13
N LEU A 102 5.13 -3.41 -12.90
CA LEU A 102 5.24 -4.74 -12.27
C LEU A 102 3.90 -5.47 -12.16
N PHE A 103 2.80 -4.72 -11.98
CA PHE A 103 1.46 -5.25 -11.81
C PHE A 103 0.50 -4.63 -12.83
N ARG A 104 -0.62 -5.30 -13.10
CA ARG A 104 -1.66 -4.81 -14.01
C ARG A 104 -2.75 -4.02 -13.29
N CYS A 105 -2.88 -4.16 -11.98
CA CYS A 105 -3.79 -3.37 -11.16
C CYS A 105 -3.34 -3.26 -9.69
N ALA A 106 -3.92 -2.30 -8.97
CA ALA A 106 -3.71 -2.14 -7.53
C ALA A 106 -5.04 -1.90 -6.78
N ILE A 107 -5.15 -2.43 -5.57
CA ILE A 107 -6.28 -2.18 -4.66
C ILE A 107 -5.75 -1.77 -3.29
N PHE A 108 -6.14 -0.59 -2.82
CA PHE A 108 -5.76 -0.07 -1.50
C PHE A 108 -7.01 0.07 -0.62
N ILE A 109 -6.95 -0.46 0.59
CA ILE A 109 -8.09 -0.49 1.52
C ILE A 109 -7.71 0.26 2.79
N ASN A 110 -8.45 1.30 3.15
CA ASN A 110 -8.25 2.15 4.33
C ASN A 110 -6.79 2.61 4.48
N SER A 111 -6.16 2.99 3.38
CA SER A 111 -4.73 3.27 3.30
C SER A 111 -4.51 4.74 2.95
N LEU A 112 -3.45 5.35 3.48
CA LEU A 112 -3.02 6.67 3.03
C LEU A 112 -1.94 6.50 1.94
N PRO A 113 -1.81 7.45 0.99
CA PRO A 113 -0.61 7.55 0.17
C PRO A 113 0.65 7.66 1.04
N PRO A 114 1.86 7.40 0.51
CA PRO A 114 3.11 7.58 1.24
C PRO A 114 3.15 8.90 2.03
N PHE A 115 3.39 8.79 3.33
CA PHE A 115 3.33 9.91 4.26
C PHE A 115 4.38 9.79 5.35
N ARG A 116 4.61 10.92 6.05
CA ARG A 116 5.41 11.02 7.26
C ARG A 116 4.60 11.65 8.38
N MET A 117 4.88 11.28 9.61
CA MET A 117 4.16 11.72 10.79
C MET A 117 5.04 11.57 12.03
N ASP A 118 5.15 12.63 12.83
CA ASP A 118 5.74 12.54 14.16
C ASP A 118 4.70 12.03 15.18
N PRO A 119 5.13 11.44 16.31
CA PRO A 119 4.23 10.95 17.35
C PRO A 119 3.22 12.04 17.80
N GLY A 120 1.93 11.74 17.67
CA GLY A 120 0.84 12.67 18.02
C GLY A 120 0.56 13.78 17.00
N GLY A 121 1.29 13.83 15.89
CA GLY A 121 1.09 14.78 14.81
C GLY A 121 -0.01 14.40 13.81
N THR A 122 -0.16 15.21 12.77
CA THR A 122 -1.03 14.90 11.61
C THR A 122 -0.16 14.31 10.50
N PRO A 123 -0.64 13.30 9.74
CA PRO A 123 0.05 12.81 8.55
C PRO A 123 0.35 13.93 7.55
N VAL A 124 1.61 13.98 7.07
CA VAL A 124 2.06 14.83 5.97
C VAL A 124 2.36 13.92 4.79
N ILE A 125 1.54 14.03 3.74
CA ILE A 125 1.74 13.27 2.49
C ILE A 125 3.07 13.69 1.86
N ASP A 126 3.88 12.72 1.43
CA ASP A 126 5.14 12.98 0.74
C ASP A 126 4.88 13.84 -0.52
N PRO A 127 5.74 14.82 -0.84
CA PRO A 127 5.60 15.59 -2.08
C PRO A 127 5.92 14.71 -3.29
N ASP A 128 5.42 15.11 -4.48
CA ASP A 128 5.76 14.46 -5.77
C ASP A 128 5.37 12.97 -5.87
N LEU A 129 4.10 12.65 -5.56
CA LEU A 129 3.53 11.31 -5.72
C LEU A 129 2.65 11.16 -6.98
N ASN A 130 2.24 12.28 -7.57
CA ASN A 130 1.28 12.30 -8.67
C ASN A 130 1.93 11.86 -9.99
N GLY A 131 1.20 11.07 -10.80
CA GLY A 131 1.60 10.70 -12.16
C GLY A 131 2.52 9.47 -12.27
N TYR A 132 2.85 8.83 -11.15
CA TYR A 132 3.70 7.63 -11.15
C TYR A 132 2.91 6.32 -11.17
N ILE A 133 1.78 6.23 -10.45
CA ILE A 133 0.91 5.04 -10.48
C ILE A 133 0.05 5.09 -11.74
N ASN A 134 0.51 4.42 -12.81
CA ASN A 134 -0.11 4.44 -14.14
C ASN A 134 -0.85 3.14 -14.48
N ILE A 135 -1.30 2.41 -13.47
CA ILE A 135 -2.08 1.18 -13.60
C ILE A 135 -3.49 1.39 -13.02
N PRO A 136 -4.52 0.65 -13.50
CA PRO A 136 -5.83 0.62 -12.88
C PRO A 136 -5.74 0.44 -11.35
N THR A 137 -6.17 1.46 -10.61
CA THR A 137 -6.04 1.50 -9.15
C THR A 137 -7.38 1.82 -8.50
N HIS A 138 -7.75 1.09 -7.45
CA HIS A 138 -8.96 1.36 -6.68
C HIS A 138 -8.63 1.57 -5.20
N GLU A 139 -9.19 2.63 -4.62
CA GLU A 139 -9.05 2.98 -3.21
C GLU A 139 -10.40 2.82 -2.51
N ILE A 140 -10.42 2.05 -1.43
CA ILE A 140 -11.60 1.76 -0.62
C ILE A 140 -11.39 2.41 0.75
N ASP A 141 -12.01 3.55 0.97
CA ASP A 141 -11.90 4.28 2.24
C ASP A 141 -13.19 4.22 3.09
N PRO A 142 -13.06 4.19 4.44
CA PRO A 142 -14.23 4.20 5.32
C PRO A 142 -14.91 5.57 5.35
N GLY A 143 -14.23 6.63 4.89
CA GLY A 143 -14.80 7.96 4.69
C GLY A 143 -15.83 8.01 3.56
N THR A 144 -15.73 7.11 2.60
CA THR A 144 -16.68 6.98 1.47
C THR A 144 -18.01 6.33 1.92
N MET A 145 -18.01 5.64 3.07
CA MET A 145 -19.19 5.05 3.71
C MET A 145 -19.90 6.00 4.69
N ARG A 146 -19.29 7.13 5.05
CA ARG A 146 -19.93 8.17 5.89
C ARG A 146 -20.20 9.39 5.01
N GLY A 147 -21.45 9.50 4.57
CA GLY A 147 -21.93 10.67 3.84
C GLY A 147 -21.56 11.97 4.53
N LYS A 148 -20.67 12.74 3.91
CA LYS A 148 -20.72 14.19 4.04
C LYS A 148 -21.84 14.67 3.12
N SER A 149 -22.97 14.97 3.73
CA SER A 149 -24.02 15.76 3.13
C SER A 149 -23.44 17.08 2.61
N ASN A 150 -23.36 17.21 1.28
CA ASN A 150 -23.79 18.38 0.51
C ASN A 150 -23.26 18.27 -0.93
N ALA A 151 -23.92 17.43 -1.72
CA ALA A 151 -24.21 17.62 -3.14
C ALA A 151 -24.78 16.29 -3.65
N SER A 152 -26.07 16.32 -3.99
CA SER A 152 -26.82 15.25 -4.60
C SER A 152 -26.15 14.75 -5.90
N HIS A 153 -25.50 13.59 -5.86
CA HIS A 153 -25.43 12.63 -6.96
C HIS A 153 -25.40 11.22 -6.34
N PRO A 154 -26.32 10.30 -6.71
CA PRO A 154 -26.20 8.91 -6.32
C PRO A 154 -24.92 8.36 -6.97
N MET A 155 -23.97 7.91 -6.15
CA MET A 155 -22.76 7.26 -6.63
C MET A 155 -23.18 5.97 -7.34
N PRO A 156 -22.86 5.78 -8.64
CA PRO A 156 -23.20 4.55 -9.34
C PRO A 156 -22.44 3.38 -8.72
N ASN A 157 -23.09 2.22 -8.64
CA ASN A 157 -22.43 0.95 -8.36
C ASN A 157 -21.18 0.83 -9.24
N ARG A 158 -19.99 0.84 -8.64
CA ARG A 158 -18.74 0.61 -9.37
C ARG A 158 -18.52 -0.89 -9.46
N VAL A 159 -18.96 -1.47 -10.56
CA VAL A 159 -18.71 -2.88 -10.88
C VAL A 159 -17.27 -2.99 -11.38
N ILE A 160 -16.42 -3.69 -10.64
CA ILE A 160 -15.11 -4.14 -11.13
C ILE A 160 -15.40 -5.24 -12.16
N ARG A 161 -14.93 -5.05 -13.40
CA ARG A 161 -14.95 -6.08 -14.44
C ARG A 161 -13.57 -6.70 -14.57
#